data_AF-X1I6B9-F1
#
_entry.id   AF-X1I6B9-F1
#
_cell.length_a   1.000
_cell.length_b   1.000
_cell.length_c   1.000
_cell.angle_alpha   90.00
_cell.angle_beta   90.00
_cell.angle_gamma   90.00
#
_symmetry.space_group_name_H-M   'P 1'
#
loop_
_entity.id
_entity.type
_entity.pdbx_description
1 polymer ?
#
loop_
_entity_poly.entity_id
_entity_poly.type
_entity_poly.pdbx_seq_one_letter_code
_entity_poly.pdbx_strand_id
1 'polypeptide(L)'
;MSRKGAKLKIDSYSGPFGQIKGFELTTGRVSYGDETEWEPEGPHMKPHIPTLRSWFFKLMERYKPFYMPICDMCCLCTFGKCNLSKGRTGACGINMEAACAKIVEIACCIGASCHSAHGDHLLHWLKEKFGNIPIDFGNNIAIEMPMTRLIVGMKPETLEDL
;
A
#
# COMPACT_ATOMS: atom_id res chain seq x y z
N MET A 1 -3.79 19.97 -22.83
CA MET A 1 -4.44 20.75 -23.91
C MET A 1 -5.00 22.05 -23.34
N SER A 2 -4.53 23.21 -23.82
CA SER A 2 -5.02 24.53 -23.34
C SER A 2 -6.44 24.80 -23.84
N ARG A 3 -7.44 24.77 -22.95
CA ARG A 3 -8.82 25.18 -23.27
C ARG A 3 -9.05 26.62 -22.81
N LYS A 4 -9.60 27.43 -23.72
CA LYS A 4 -9.83 28.88 -23.58
C LYS A 4 -10.78 29.17 -22.41
N GLY A 5 -10.52 30.26 -21.68
CA GLY A 5 -11.29 30.67 -20.50
C GLY A 5 -12.79 30.90 -20.76
N ALA A 6 -13.59 30.80 -19.71
CA ALA A 6 -15.03 31.01 -19.76
C ALA A 6 -15.35 32.50 -19.55
N LYS A 7 -16.21 33.05 -20.41
CA LYS A 7 -16.74 34.41 -20.32
C LYS A 7 -18.21 34.33 -19.94
N LEU A 8 -18.58 34.84 -18.77
CA LEU A 8 -19.97 34.94 -18.33
C LEU A 8 -20.40 36.41 -18.35
N LYS A 9 -21.44 36.72 -19.13
CA LYS A 9 -22.01 38.07 -19.25
C LYS A 9 -23.48 38.05 -18.84
N ILE A 10 -23.85 38.91 -17.90
CA ILE A 10 -25.23 39.11 -17.46
C ILE A 10 -25.59 40.57 -17.75
N ASP A 11 -26.45 40.79 -18.74
CA ASP A 11 -26.82 42.15 -19.18
C ASP A 11 -27.69 42.88 -18.13
N SER A 12 -28.62 42.16 -17.48
CA SER A 12 -29.37 42.70 -16.36
C SER A 12 -29.99 41.61 -15.47
N TYR A 13 -29.92 41.79 -14.16
CA TYR A 13 -30.66 41.04 -13.15
C TYR A 13 -31.50 42.01 -12.31
N SER A 14 -32.76 41.64 -12.04
CA SER A 14 -33.63 42.36 -11.11
C SER A 14 -34.39 41.34 -10.26
N GLY A 15 -34.12 41.31 -8.95
CA GLY A 15 -34.75 40.39 -8.02
C GLY A 15 -34.72 40.89 -6.57
N PRO A 16 -35.14 40.06 -5.60
CA PRO A 16 -35.26 40.44 -4.18
C PRO A 16 -33.95 40.90 -3.53
N PHE A 17 -32.81 40.54 -4.14
CA PHE A 17 -31.46 40.89 -3.69
C PHE A 17 -30.86 42.10 -4.42
N GLY A 18 -31.66 42.86 -5.18
CA GLY A 18 -31.26 44.11 -5.83
C GLY A 18 -31.29 44.07 -7.37
N GLN A 19 -30.81 45.16 -7.97
CA GLN A 19 -30.67 45.30 -9.42
C GLN A 19 -29.19 45.35 -9.83
N ILE A 20 -28.80 44.50 -10.77
CA ILE A 20 -27.46 44.47 -11.36
C ILE A 20 -27.64 44.74 -12.87
N LYS A 21 -26.94 45.75 -13.41
CA LYS A 21 -26.87 46.00 -14.86
C LYS A 21 -25.42 45.88 -15.30
N GLY A 22 -25.17 45.11 -16.35
CA GLY A 22 -23.85 44.99 -16.98
C GLY A 22 -22.79 44.29 -16.12
N PHE A 23 -23.08 43.08 -15.64
CA PHE A 23 -22.09 42.25 -14.93
C PHE A 23 -21.28 41.40 -15.93
N GLU A 24 -19.96 41.55 -15.92
CA GLU A 24 -19.04 40.80 -16.76
C GLU A 24 -17.96 40.15 -15.89
N LEU A 25 -17.98 38.81 -15.82
CA LEU A 25 -16.96 38.02 -15.13
C LEU A 25 -16.05 37.37 -16.17
N THR A 26 -14.80 37.81 -16.18
CA THR A 26 -13.74 37.19 -16.99
C THR A 26 -12.80 36.47 -16.03
N THR A 27 -13.03 35.19 -15.82
CA THR A 27 -12.11 34.35 -15.03
C THR A 27 -10.94 33.95 -15.93
N GLY A 28 -9.72 34.28 -15.50
CA GLY A 28 -8.52 33.58 -16.00
C GLY A 28 -8.59 32.08 -15.66
N ARG A 29 -7.69 31.27 -16.23
CA ARG A 29 -7.58 29.80 -16.07
C ARG A 29 -8.56 29.23 -15.04
N VAL A 30 -9.70 28.74 -15.53
CA VAL A 30 -10.54 27.85 -14.73
C VAL A 30 -9.74 26.56 -14.61
N SER A 31 -8.99 26.41 -13.52
CA SER A 31 -8.66 25.07 -13.04
C SER A 31 -9.99 24.50 -12.58
N TYR A 32 -10.60 23.65 -13.41
CA TYR A 32 -11.39 22.57 -12.85
C TYR A 32 -10.46 21.95 -11.81
N GLY A 33 -10.85 21.98 -10.53
CA GLY A 33 -10.09 21.27 -9.51
C GLY A 33 -9.82 19.91 -10.10
N ASP A 34 -8.54 19.56 -10.24
CA ASP A 34 -8.14 18.28 -10.78
C ASP A 34 -8.85 17.26 -9.88
N GLU A 35 -9.98 16.73 -10.32
CA GLU A 35 -10.40 15.38 -9.97
C GLU A 35 -9.26 14.54 -10.50
N THR A 36 -8.19 14.47 -9.71
CA THR A 36 -7.06 13.60 -9.94
C THR A 36 -7.72 12.24 -10.05
N GLU A 37 -7.72 11.68 -11.26
CA GLU A 37 -8.41 10.44 -11.57
C GLU A 37 -7.91 9.38 -10.58
N TRP A 38 -8.71 9.13 -9.54
CA TRP A 38 -8.38 8.18 -8.48
C TRP A 38 -8.80 6.81 -8.98
N GLU A 39 -7.87 5.85 -8.97
CA GLU A 39 -8.22 4.51 -9.39
C GLU A 39 -9.27 3.93 -8.43
N PRO A 40 -10.23 3.15 -8.96
CA PRO A 40 -11.22 2.51 -8.12
C PRO A 40 -10.53 1.60 -7.10
N GLU A 41 -11.00 1.66 -5.85
CA GLU A 41 -10.48 0.85 -4.77
C GLU A 41 -10.63 -0.65 -5.08
N GLY A 42 -9.57 -1.40 -4.79
CA GLY A 42 -9.60 -2.85 -4.88
C GLY A 42 -10.47 -3.47 -3.78
N PRO A 43 -10.88 -4.74 -3.93
CA PRO A 43 -11.79 -5.42 -2.99
C PRO A 43 -11.21 -5.64 -1.58
N HIS A 44 -9.89 -5.45 -1.40
CA HIS A 44 -9.15 -5.86 -0.21
C HIS A 44 -8.13 -4.82 0.25
N MET A 45 -8.58 -3.60 0.56
CA MET A 45 -7.73 -2.61 1.24
C MET A 45 -7.40 -3.06 2.68
N LYS A 46 -6.18 -2.75 3.12
CA LYS A 46 -5.62 -3.08 4.45
C LYS A 46 -5.90 -4.54 4.84
N PRO A 47 -5.48 -5.52 4.01
CA PRO A 47 -5.82 -6.92 4.23
C PRO A 47 -5.19 -7.44 5.53
N HIS A 48 -5.92 -8.30 6.23
CA HIS A 48 -5.36 -9.13 7.29
C HIS A 48 -4.85 -10.46 6.72
N ILE A 49 -4.11 -11.24 7.53
CA ILE A 49 -3.54 -12.54 7.17
C ILE A 49 -4.49 -13.46 6.36
N PRO A 50 -5.78 -13.67 6.75
CA PRO A 50 -6.67 -14.55 6.01
C PRO A 50 -7.25 -13.95 4.72
N THR A 51 -7.19 -12.62 4.54
CA THR A 51 -7.95 -11.91 3.48
C THR A 51 -7.63 -12.44 2.08
N LEU A 52 -6.36 -12.72 1.80
CA LEU A 52 -5.90 -13.19 0.49
C LEU A 52 -5.74 -14.73 0.40
N ARG A 53 -6.23 -15.48 1.40
CA ARG A 53 -6.05 -16.94 1.47
C ARG A 53 -6.60 -17.66 0.24
N SER A 54 -7.77 -17.24 -0.25
CA SER A 54 -8.37 -17.85 -1.45
C SER A 54 -7.48 -17.69 -2.68
N TRP A 55 -6.81 -16.56 -2.82
CA TRP A 55 -5.85 -16.31 -3.88
C TRP A 55 -4.58 -17.16 -3.70
N PHE A 56 -4.03 -17.23 -2.49
CA PHE A 56 -2.88 -18.10 -2.22
C PHE A 56 -3.18 -19.58 -2.48
N PHE A 57 -4.38 -20.06 -2.15
CA PHE A 57 -4.79 -21.43 -2.47
C PHE A 57 -4.92 -21.68 -3.98
N LYS A 58 -5.42 -20.71 -4.76
CA LYS A 58 -5.40 -20.79 -6.24
C LYS A 58 -3.98 -20.88 -6.78
N LEU A 59 -3.04 -20.11 -6.22
CA LEU A 59 -1.63 -20.19 -6.62
C LEU A 59 -1.01 -21.53 -6.26
N MET A 60 -1.25 -22.04 -5.04
CA MET A 60 -0.73 -23.34 -4.59
C MET A 60 -1.41 -24.54 -5.25
N GLU A 61 -2.56 -24.36 -5.89
CA GLU A 61 -3.17 -25.38 -6.75
C GLU A 61 -2.30 -25.61 -7.99
N ARG A 62 -1.85 -24.53 -8.63
CA ARG A 62 -1.00 -24.57 -9.83
C ARG A 62 0.48 -24.83 -9.50
N TYR A 63 1.01 -24.14 -8.50
CA TYR A 63 2.40 -24.18 -8.10
C TYR A 63 2.51 -24.85 -6.73
N LYS A 64 2.60 -26.18 -6.75
CA LYS A 64 2.70 -26.96 -5.51
C LYS A 64 4.00 -26.62 -4.78
N PRO A 65 3.95 -26.32 -3.47
CA PRO A 65 5.16 -26.16 -2.68
C PRO A 65 6.02 -27.42 -2.73
N PHE A 66 7.31 -27.25 -2.97
CA PHE A 66 8.29 -28.33 -2.87
C PHE A 66 9.01 -28.23 -1.54
N TYR A 67 8.81 -29.20 -0.65
CA TYR A 67 9.39 -29.21 0.69
C TYR A 67 10.72 -29.96 0.68
N MET A 68 11.82 -29.21 0.74
CA MET A 68 13.18 -29.76 0.86
C MET A 68 13.80 -29.30 2.19
N PRO A 69 13.72 -30.11 3.26
CA PRO A 69 14.25 -29.72 4.57
C PRO A 69 15.77 -29.55 4.52
N ILE A 70 16.25 -28.43 5.07
CA ILE A 70 17.69 -28.20 5.30
C ILE A 70 18.20 -29.02 6.50
N CYS A 71 17.30 -29.36 7.43
CA CYS A 71 17.59 -30.08 8.65
C CYS A 71 16.39 -30.95 9.04
N ASP A 72 16.64 -32.17 9.50
CA ASP A 72 15.59 -33.10 9.94
C ASP A 72 15.04 -32.80 11.36
N MET A 73 15.39 -31.65 11.94
CA MET A 73 15.04 -31.29 13.31
C MET A 73 14.36 -29.93 13.40
N CYS A 74 13.39 -29.83 14.31
CA CYS A 74 12.81 -28.55 14.72
C CYS A 74 13.34 -28.13 16.10
N CYS A 75 13.81 -26.88 16.20
CA CYS A 75 14.44 -26.30 17.40
C CYS A 75 13.77 -24.99 17.86
N LEU A 76 12.51 -24.76 17.49
CA LEU A 76 11.85 -23.45 17.66
C LEU A 76 11.24 -23.20 19.05
N CYS A 77 11.30 -24.15 19.97
CA CYS A 77 10.81 -23.99 21.34
C CYS A 77 11.57 -24.90 22.31
N THR A 78 11.28 -24.75 23.60
CA THR A 78 11.92 -25.49 24.70
C THR A 78 11.55 -26.96 24.79
N PHE A 79 10.49 -27.41 24.11
CA PHE A 79 10.19 -28.85 23.95
C PHE A 79 11.14 -29.55 22.96
N GLY A 80 11.85 -28.78 22.14
CA GLY A 80 12.83 -29.31 21.18
C GLY A 80 14.15 -29.74 21.84
N LYS A 81 15.09 -30.32 21.08
CA LYS A 81 15.07 -30.53 19.62
C LYS A 81 14.18 -31.73 19.25
N CYS A 82 13.22 -31.51 18.34
CA CYS A 82 12.33 -32.56 17.83
C CYS A 82 12.91 -33.18 16.55
N ASN A 83 13.10 -34.50 16.51
CA ASN A 83 13.49 -35.22 15.29
C ASN A 83 12.24 -35.52 14.42
N LEU A 84 12.18 -34.93 13.23
CA LEU A 84 11.06 -35.04 12.27
C LEU A 84 11.33 -36.04 11.13
N SER A 85 12.48 -36.71 11.13
CA SER A 85 12.81 -37.72 10.12
C SER A 85 11.83 -38.88 10.12
N LYS A 86 11.73 -39.59 8.97
CA LYS A 86 10.91 -40.80 8.80
C LYS A 86 9.41 -40.59 9.16
N GLY A 87 8.87 -39.42 8.85
CA GLY A 87 7.45 -39.10 9.08
C GLY A 87 7.07 -38.85 10.54
N ARG A 88 8.05 -38.64 11.43
CA ARG A 88 7.79 -38.26 12.83
C ARG A 88 7.25 -36.84 12.93
N THR A 89 6.52 -36.57 14.00
CA THR A 89 6.05 -35.23 14.36
C THR A 89 6.80 -34.68 15.57
N GLY A 90 6.85 -33.36 15.69
CA GLY A 90 7.36 -32.71 16.89
C GLY A 90 6.45 -32.94 18.09
N ALA A 91 6.93 -32.58 19.28
CA ALA A 91 6.17 -32.70 20.53
C ALA A 91 4.81 -31.96 20.49
N CYS A 92 4.69 -30.91 19.67
CA CYS A 92 3.44 -30.17 19.44
C CYS A 92 2.58 -30.71 18.28
N GLY A 93 2.99 -31.80 17.62
CA GLY A 93 2.28 -32.39 16.48
C GLY A 93 2.66 -31.85 15.10
N ILE A 94 3.58 -30.88 15.01
CA ILE A 94 4.05 -30.35 13.71
C ILE A 94 4.78 -31.44 12.89
N ASN A 95 4.47 -31.56 11.61
CA ASN A 95 5.17 -32.47 10.68
C ASN A 95 6.35 -31.76 9.97
N MET A 96 7.12 -32.49 9.16
CA MET A 96 8.28 -31.96 8.45
C MET A 96 7.91 -30.83 7.47
N GLU A 97 6.83 -30.98 6.70
CA GLU A 97 6.39 -30.01 5.70
C GLU A 97 6.02 -28.67 6.33
N ALA A 98 5.22 -28.71 7.40
CA ALA A 98 4.83 -27.53 8.16
C ALA A 98 6.04 -26.88 8.87
N ALA A 99 6.98 -27.68 9.38
CA ALA A 99 8.21 -27.15 9.96
C ALA A 99 9.06 -26.43 8.89
N CYS A 100 9.19 -27.00 7.69
CA CYS A 100 9.87 -26.35 6.55
C CYS A 100 9.19 -25.04 6.16
N ALA A 101 7.86 -25.07 5.99
CA ALA A 101 7.08 -23.88 5.68
C ALA A 101 7.28 -22.78 6.73
N LYS A 102 7.30 -23.15 8.01
CA LYS A 102 7.51 -22.21 9.12
C LYS A 102 8.90 -21.56 9.09
N ILE A 103 9.95 -22.28 8.70
CA ILE A 103 11.29 -21.70 8.58
C ILE A 103 11.35 -20.69 7.42
N VAL A 104 10.71 -20.99 6.28
CA VAL A 104 10.61 -20.04 5.16
C VAL A 104 9.80 -18.81 5.56
N GLU A 105 8.68 -18.99 6.26
CA GLU A 105 7.88 -17.87 6.77
C GLU A 105 8.70 -16.97 7.70
N ILE A 106 9.47 -17.56 8.63
CA ILE A 106 10.36 -16.79 9.51
C ILE A 106 11.37 -15.97 8.68
N ALA A 107 11.97 -16.56 7.64
CA ALA A 107 12.90 -15.84 6.77
C ALA A 107 12.22 -14.67 6.03
N CYS A 108 11.01 -14.88 5.52
CA CYS A 108 10.20 -13.83 4.91
C CYS A 108 9.87 -12.71 5.91
N CYS A 109 9.46 -13.05 7.13
CA CYS A 109 9.19 -12.08 8.18
C CYS A 109 10.45 -11.29 8.56
N ILE A 110 11.61 -11.93 8.66
CA ILE A 110 12.88 -11.24 8.92
C ILE A 110 13.16 -10.21 7.82
N GLY A 111 13.07 -10.61 6.55
CA GLY A 111 13.29 -9.70 5.42
C GLY A 111 12.30 -8.54 5.40
N ALA A 112 11.02 -8.80 5.68
CA ALA A 112 10.00 -7.77 5.82
C ALA A 112 10.32 -6.81 6.97
N SER A 113 10.67 -7.33 8.15
CA SER A 113 11.06 -6.52 9.31
C SER A 113 12.28 -5.66 9.03
N CYS A 114 13.29 -6.16 8.30
CA CYS A 114 14.46 -5.37 7.92
C CYS A 114 14.07 -4.16 7.06
N HIS A 115 13.26 -4.36 6.01
CA HIS A 115 12.84 -3.27 5.14
C HIS A 115 11.89 -2.29 5.84
N SER A 116 10.98 -2.80 6.68
CA SER A 116 10.10 -1.94 7.49
C SER A 116 10.91 -1.08 8.46
N ALA A 117 11.86 -1.66 9.21
CA ALA A 117 12.70 -0.91 10.15
C ALA A 117 13.60 0.11 9.43
N HIS A 118 14.11 -0.22 8.24
CA HIS A 118 14.86 0.73 7.43
C HIS A 118 13.99 1.92 7.01
N GLY A 119 12.80 1.66 6.46
CA GLY A 119 11.87 2.72 6.07
C GLY A 119 11.45 3.61 7.25
N ASP A 120 11.10 2.98 8.38
CA ASP A 120 10.70 3.67 9.61
C ASP A 120 11.82 4.59 10.13
N HIS A 121 13.05 4.09 10.20
CA HIS A 121 14.19 4.88 10.65
C HIS A 121 14.47 6.08 9.73
N LEU A 122 14.43 5.89 8.41
CA LEU A 122 14.59 6.99 7.45
C LEU A 122 13.50 8.03 7.60
N LEU A 123 12.25 7.60 7.70
CA LEU A 123 11.11 8.49 7.83
C LEU A 123 11.20 9.31 9.13
N HIS A 124 11.54 8.66 10.24
CA HIS A 124 11.77 9.33 11.53
C HIS A 124 12.84 10.42 11.40
N TRP A 125 14.00 10.09 10.84
CA TRP A 125 15.10 11.03 10.67
C TRP A 125 14.77 12.18 9.70
N LEU A 126 14.08 11.89 8.60
CA LEU A 126 13.65 12.90 7.64
C LEU A 126 12.66 13.90 8.26
N LYS A 127 11.68 13.40 9.04
CA LYS A 127 10.73 14.24 9.78
C LYS A 127 11.43 15.10 10.82
N GLU A 128 12.38 14.55 11.57
CA GLU A 128 13.17 15.31 12.55
C GLU A 128 13.98 16.43 11.89
N LYS A 129 14.62 16.10 10.76
CA LYS A 129 15.56 17.02 10.10
C LYS A 129 14.88 18.10 9.26
N PHE A 130 13.81 17.76 8.56
CA PHE A 130 13.19 18.62 7.55
C PHE A 130 11.75 19.03 7.90
N GLY A 131 11.15 18.46 8.94
CA GLY A 131 9.74 18.65 9.26
C GLY A 131 8.83 17.97 8.24
N ASN A 132 7.64 18.53 8.05
CA ASN A 132 6.73 18.06 7.01
C ASN A 132 7.06 18.73 5.67
N ILE A 133 7.52 17.94 4.70
CA ILE A 133 7.83 18.41 3.34
C ILE A 133 7.08 17.57 2.30
N PRO A 134 6.79 18.12 1.10
CA PRO A 134 6.24 17.37 -0.01
C PRO A 134 7.18 16.25 -0.46
N ILE A 135 6.61 15.12 -0.88
CA ILE A 135 7.37 14.01 -1.46
C ILE A 135 7.56 14.26 -2.96
N ASP A 136 8.82 14.39 -3.38
CA ASP A 136 9.19 14.49 -4.80
C ASP A 136 9.57 13.10 -5.35
N PHE A 137 8.71 12.55 -6.22
CA PHE A 137 8.95 11.27 -6.88
C PHE A 137 9.75 11.40 -8.18
N GLY A 138 10.07 12.63 -8.61
CA GLY A 138 10.70 12.94 -9.89
C GLY A 138 9.74 12.87 -11.09
N ASN A 139 10.25 13.27 -12.25
CA ASN A 139 9.43 13.49 -13.46
C ASN A 139 9.13 12.22 -14.29
N ASN A 140 9.72 11.08 -13.94
CA ASN A 140 9.62 9.83 -14.71
C ASN A 140 8.79 8.75 -14.00
N ILE A 141 7.89 9.15 -13.11
CA ILE A 141 7.00 8.27 -12.39
C ILE A 141 5.57 8.49 -12.89
N ALA A 142 4.99 7.46 -13.50
CA ALA A 142 3.62 7.49 -13.98
C ALA A 142 2.59 7.26 -12.86
N ILE A 143 2.97 6.46 -11.85
CA ILE A 143 2.13 6.10 -10.70
C ILE A 143 3.02 6.14 -9.46
N GLU A 144 2.80 7.13 -8.61
CA GLU A 144 3.49 7.28 -7.34
C GLU A 144 3.02 6.21 -6.33
N MET A 145 3.96 5.71 -5.52
CA MET A 145 3.72 4.77 -4.41
C MET A 145 2.66 3.68 -4.69
N PRO A 146 2.79 2.91 -5.80
CA PRO A 146 1.73 2.00 -6.25
C PRO A 146 1.36 0.95 -5.21
N MET A 147 2.32 0.50 -4.42
CA MET A 147 2.10 -0.47 -3.34
C MET A 147 1.27 0.13 -2.20
N THR A 148 1.56 1.36 -1.80
CA THR A 148 0.82 2.08 -0.75
C THR A 148 -0.60 2.37 -1.19
N ARG A 149 -0.78 2.83 -2.44
CA ARG A 149 -2.11 3.05 -3.02
C ARG A 149 -2.92 1.76 -3.08
N LEU A 150 -2.33 0.68 -3.58
CA LEU A 150 -3.01 -0.61 -3.71
C LEU A 150 -3.35 -1.25 -2.35
N ILE A 151 -2.40 -1.27 -1.42
CA ILE A 151 -2.56 -2.00 -0.15
C ILE A 151 -3.33 -1.16 0.87
N VAL A 152 -3.03 0.13 0.97
CA VAL A 152 -3.53 1.00 2.05
C VAL A 152 -4.67 1.90 1.58
N GLY A 153 -4.80 2.14 0.26
CA GLY A 153 -5.81 3.04 -0.28
C GLY A 153 -5.48 4.51 -0.05
N MET A 154 -4.19 4.86 0.04
CA MET A 154 -3.75 6.23 0.31
C MET A 154 -2.75 6.72 -0.74
N LYS A 155 -2.76 8.03 -0.97
CA LYS A 155 -1.82 8.76 -1.83
C LYS A 155 -1.04 9.76 -0.98
N PRO A 156 0.11 9.37 -0.44
CA PRO A 156 0.93 10.25 0.38
C PRO A 156 1.47 11.39 -0.48
N GLU A 157 1.27 12.63 -0.05
CA GLU A 157 1.78 13.84 -0.70
C GLU A 157 2.93 14.46 0.11
N THR A 158 2.94 14.21 1.41
CA THR A 158 3.89 14.79 2.37
C THR A 158 4.46 13.73 3.30
N LEU A 159 5.55 14.04 4.00
CA LEU A 159 6.15 13.11 4.96
C LEU A 159 5.19 12.75 6.11
N GLU A 160 4.30 13.65 6.55
CA GLU A 160 3.33 13.36 7.61
C GLU A 160 2.26 12.34 7.21
N ASP A 161 2.00 12.16 5.91
CA ASP A 161 1.07 11.15 5.43
C ASP A 161 1.61 9.72 5.64
N LEU A 162 2.93 9.55 5.75
CA LEU A 162 3.60 8.27 5.98
C LEU A 162 3.84 8.01 7.47
#